data_AF-A0A928MPW8-F1
#
_entry.id   AF-A0A928MPW8-F1
#
_cell.length_a   1.000
_cell.length_b   1.000
_cell.length_c   1.000
_cell.angle_alpha   90.00
_cell.angle_beta   90.00
_cell.angle_gamma   90.00
#
_symmetry.space_group_name_H-M   'P 1'
#
loop_
_entity.id
_entity.type
_entity.pdbx_description
1 polymer ?
#
loop_
_entity_poly.entity_id
_entity_poly.type
_entity_poly.pdbx_seq_one_letter_code
_entity_poly.pdbx_strand_id
1 'polypeptide(L)'
;MHEHEHEHGHGHVHTHGPVSGFDSLEQAEALMSYMLDHNRHHAEELHELCHKLEATGKGAAAQLIDEAVDRFGDGNELLARALEALKG
;
A
#
# COMPACT_ATOMS: atom_id res chain seq x y z
N MET A 1 29.85 17.66 -2.14
CA MET A 1 29.05 16.53 -2.63
C MET A 1 28.12 16.18 -1.48
N HIS A 2 26.81 16.38 -1.66
CA HIS A 2 25.84 15.95 -0.65
C HIS A 2 25.60 14.46 -0.84
N GLU A 3 26.19 13.69 0.06
CA GLU A 3 25.99 12.26 0.19
C GLU A 3 24.61 12.07 0.83
N HIS A 4 23.62 11.71 0.02
CA HIS A 4 22.34 11.24 0.53
C HIS A 4 22.49 9.74 0.81
N GLU A 5 22.83 9.43 2.06
CA GLU A 5 22.71 8.09 2.60
C GLU A 5 21.20 7.79 2.73
N HIS A 6 20.60 7.33 1.63
CA HIS A 6 19.30 6.69 1.70
C HIS A 6 19.52 5.29 2.27
N GLU A 7 19.48 5.18 3.60
CA GLU A 7 19.24 3.93 4.29
C GLU A 7 17.85 3.44 3.86
N HIS A 8 17.80 2.76 2.71
CA HIS A 8 16.65 1.99 2.30
C HIS A 8 16.57 0.77 3.21
N GLY A 9 16.07 0.97 4.42
CA GLY A 9 15.52 -0.06 5.28
C GLY A 9 14.27 -0.68 4.67
N HIS A 10 14.27 -1.01 3.37
CA HIS A 10 13.21 -1.82 2.76
C HIS A 10 13.54 -3.29 3.00
N GLY A 11 13.48 -3.67 4.28
CA GLY A 11 13.30 -5.05 4.69
C GLY A 11 11.89 -5.53 4.38
N HIS A 12 11.39 -5.34 3.16
CA HIS A 12 10.18 -6.03 2.71
C HIS A 12 10.60 -7.42 2.23
N VAL A 13 10.85 -8.30 3.19
CA VAL A 13 10.83 -9.74 2.96
C VAL A 13 9.40 -10.08 2.51
N HIS A 14 9.19 -10.16 1.20
CA HIS A 14 8.00 -10.77 0.61
C HIS A 14 8.11 -12.29 0.72
N THR A 15 8.04 -12.83 1.94
CA THR A 15 7.56 -14.20 2.09
C THR A 15 6.05 -14.15 1.95
N HIS A 16 5.55 -14.27 0.72
CA HIS A 16 4.20 -14.75 0.50
C HIS A 16 4.14 -16.21 0.97
N GLY A 17 4.04 -16.38 2.30
CA GLY A 17 3.47 -17.59 2.84
C GLY A 17 2.10 -17.79 2.18
N PRO A 18 1.75 -19.03 1.81
CA PRO A 18 0.47 -19.29 1.18
C PRO A 18 -0.65 -18.64 2.00
N VAL A 19 -1.71 -18.21 1.32
CA VAL A 19 -2.96 -17.73 1.95
C VAL A 19 -3.58 -18.92 2.70
N SER A 20 -2.99 -19.25 3.84
CA SER A 20 -3.31 -20.37 4.71
C SER A 20 -3.02 -19.87 6.11
N GLY A 21 -4.07 -19.65 6.89
CA GLY A 21 -3.97 -19.26 8.29
C GLY A 21 -4.68 -17.94 8.60
N PHE A 22 -5.99 -17.90 8.41
CA PHE A 22 -6.80 -17.34 9.51
C PHE A 22 -7.54 -18.53 10.11
N ASP A 23 -6.98 -19.09 11.18
CA ASP A 23 -7.60 -20.15 11.96
C ASP A 23 -8.57 -19.56 13.01
N SER A 24 -8.62 -18.22 13.12
CA SER A 24 -9.50 -17.48 14.02
C SER A 24 -9.90 -16.10 13.48
N LEU A 25 -10.98 -15.54 14.04
CA LEU A 25 -11.45 -14.18 13.78
C LEU A 25 -10.38 -13.12 14.12
N GLU A 26 -9.65 -13.33 15.20
CA GLU A 26 -8.57 -12.45 15.65
C GLU A 26 -7.42 -12.40 14.62
N GLN A 27 -7.05 -13.54 14.04
CA GLN A 27 -6.05 -13.58 12.97
C GLN A 27 -6.53 -12.88 11.70
N ALA A 28 -7.82 -13.02 11.36
CA ALA A 28 -8.40 -12.30 10.23
C ALA A 28 -8.40 -10.78 10.47
N GLU A 29 -8.72 -10.32 11.69
CA GLU A 29 -8.65 -8.90 12.06
C GLU A 29 -7.23 -8.35 11.97
N ALA A 30 -6.25 -9.08 12.52
CA ALA A 30 -4.84 -8.69 12.48
C ALA A 30 -4.32 -8.62 11.05
N LEU A 31 -4.64 -9.62 10.22
CA LEU A 31 -4.24 -9.66 8.82
C LEU A 31 -4.89 -8.51 8.02
N MET A 32 -6.18 -8.26 8.19
CA MET A 32 -6.86 -7.15 7.51
C MET A 32 -6.33 -5.78 7.93
N SER A 33 -6.02 -5.61 9.22
CA SER A 33 -5.40 -4.38 9.73
C SER A 33 -4.03 -4.15 9.10
N TYR A 34 -3.20 -5.21 9.03
CA TYR A 34 -1.90 -5.16 8.38
C TYR A 34 -2.01 -4.84 6.88
N MET A 35 -2.91 -5.51 6.16
CA MET A 35 -3.07 -5.30 4.71
C MET A 35 -3.59 -3.90 4.39
N LEU A 36 -4.49 -3.34 5.21
CA LEU A 36 -4.97 -1.98 5.06
C LEU A 36 -3.84 -0.96 5.24
N ASP A 37 -3.01 -1.13 6.28
CA ASP A 37 -1.86 -0.26 6.52
C ASP A 37 -0.85 -0.35 5.37
N HIS A 38 -0.56 -1.58 4.91
CA HIS A 38 0.35 -1.83 3.80
C HIS A 38 -0.13 -1.18 2.49
N ASN A 39 -1.42 -1.28 2.17
CA ASN A 39 -2.00 -0.65 0.98
C ASN A 39 -1.93 0.87 1.04
N ARG A 40 -2.08 1.48 2.22
CA ARG A 40 -1.93 2.94 2.39
C ARG A 40 -0.50 3.37 2.12
N HIS A 41 0.47 2.65 2.68
CA HIS A 41 1.89 2.92 2.42
C HIS A 41 2.22 2.79 0.91
N HIS A 42 1.72 1.75 0.24
CA HIS A 42 1.90 1.61 -1.20
C HIS A 42 1.28 2.75 -2.00
N ALA A 43 0.09 3.24 -1.61
CA ALA A 43 -0.53 4.39 -2.25
C ALA A 43 0.35 5.65 -2.12
N GLU A 44 0.96 5.88 -0.95
CA GLU A 44 1.91 6.98 -0.72
C GLU A 44 3.17 6.86 -1.59
N GLU A 45 3.80 5.68 -1.63
CA GLU A 45 4.98 5.43 -2.48
C GLU A 45 4.68 5.62 -3.97
N LEU A 46 3.50 5.17 -4.42
CA LEU A 46 3.04 5.36 -5.81
C LEU A 46 2.75 6.82 -6.13
N HIS A 47 2.21 7.58 -5.17
CA HIS A 47 1.99 9.01 -5.33
C HIS A 47 3.34 9.76 -5.47
N GLU A 48 4.36 9.41 -4.68
CA GLU A 48 5.71 9.97 -4.89
C GLU A 48 6.30 9.60 -6.26
N LEU A 49 6.07 8.38 -6.72
CA LEU A 49 6.51 7.93 -8.04
C LEU A 49 5.81 8.72 -9.16
N CYS A 50 4.52 9.03 -9.01
CA CYS A 50 3.77 9.89 -9.91
C CYS A 50 4.49 11.23 -10.14
N HIS A 51 4.82 11.95 -9.05
CA HIS A 51 5.55 13.22 -9.12
C HIS A 51 6.90 13.11 -9.85
N LYS A 52 7.65 12.04 -9.58
CA LYS A 52 8.95 11.77 -10.24
C LYS A 52 8.78 11.53 -11.75
N LEU A 53 7.71 10.85 -12.16
CA LEU A 53 7.42 10.58 -13.57
C LEU A 53 6.94 11.84 -14.30
N GLU A 54 6.15 12.70 -13.65
CA GLU A 54 5.77 14.00 -14.22
C GLU A 54 7.01 14.86 -14.48
N ALA A 55 7.91 14.96 -13.48
CA ALA A 55 9.14 15.74 -13.58
C ALA A 55 10.10 15.25 -14.69
N THR A 56 10.02 13.97 -15.07
CA THR A 56 10.83 13.38 -16.16
C THR A 56 10.13 13.39 -17.52
N GLY A 57 8.97 14.07 -17.63
CA GLY A 57 8.22 14.19 -18.88
C GLY A 57 7.41 12.94 -19.25
N LYS A 58 7.19 12.03 -18.30
CA LYS A 58 6.38 10.80 -18.47
C LYS A 58 4.95 10.99 -17.97
N GLY A 59 4.33 12.13 -18.31
CA GLY A 59 3.02 12.53 -17.81
C GLY A 59 1.89 11.50 -18.03
N ALA A 60 1.88 10.78 -19.15
CA ALA A 60 0.88 9.73 -19.38
C ALA A 60 1.00 8.56 -18.40
N ALA A 61 2.23 8.19 -17.99
CA ALA A 61 2.43 7.15 -16.99
C ALA A 61 2.08 7.66 -15.59
N ALA A 62 2.44 8.90 -15.29
CA ALA A 62 2.09 9.55 -14.04
C ALA A 62 0.57 9.60 -13.82
N GLN A 63 -0.19 10.03 -14.83
CA GLN A 63 -1.66 10.06 -14.78
C GLN A 63 -2.29 8.70 -14.48
N LEU A 64 -1.77 7.62 -15.07
CA LEU A 64 -2.28 6.27 -14.80
C LEU A 64 -1.96 5.81 -13.37
N ILE A 65 -0.81 6.21 -12.82
CA ILE A 65 -0.45 5.90 -11.43
C ILE A 65 -1.29 6.73 -10.46
N ASP A 66 -1.52 8.00 -10.77
CA ASP A 66 -2.40 8.87 -9.97
C ASP A 66 -3.82 8.30 -9.89
N GLU A 67 -4.39 7.87 -11.03
CA GLU A 67 -5.68 7.18 -11.02
C GLU A 67 -5.63 5.88 -10.20
N ALA A 68 -4.54 5.12 -10.27
CA ALA A 68 -4.40 3.91 -9.47
C ALA A 68 -4.35 4.21 -7.96
N VAL A 69 -3.68 5.29 -7.55
CA VAL A 69 -3.64 5.77 -6.16
C VAL A 69 -5.04 6.12 -5.66
N ASP A 70 -5.86 6.80 -6.48
CA ASP A 70 -7.26 7.07 -6.15
C ASP A 70 -8.06 5.77 -5.94
N ARG A 71 -7.88 4.78 -6.83
CA ARG A 71 -8.52 3.46 -6.66
C ARG A 71 -8.05 2.71 -5.41
N PHE A 72 -6.80 2.86 -5.02
CA PHE A 72 -6.32 2.34 -3.73
C PHE A 72 -7.02 3.04 -2.57
N GLY A 73 -7.25 4.35 -2.65
CA GLY A 73 -8.06 5.10 -1.69
C GLY A 73 -9.46 4.49 -1.51
N ASP A 74 -10.21 4.35 -2.61
CA ASP A 74 -11.55 3.74 -2.62
C ASP A 74 -11.52 2.31 -2.03
N GLY A 75 -10.55 1.50 -2.44
CA GLY A 75 -10.37 0.14 -1.95
C GLY A 75 -10.06 0.09 -0.45
N ASN A 76 -9.22 1.00 0.03
CA ASN A 76 -8.83 1.09 1.44
C ASN A 76 -10.00 1.52 2.33
N GLU A 77 -10.91 2.36 1.84
CA GLU A 77 -12.16 2.69 2.56
C GLU A 77 -13.07 1.46 2.70
N LEU A 78 -13.21 0.67 1.63
CA LEU A 78 -13.98 -0.58 1.68
C LEU A 78 -13.36 -1.60 2.64
N LEU A 79 -12.03 -1.74 2.64
CA LEU A 79 -11.30 -2.59 3.56
C LEU A 79 -11.45 -2.14 5.01
N ALA A 80 -11.40 -0.83 5.27
CA ALA A 80 -11.63 -0.27 6.61
C ALA A 80 -13.03 -0.62 7.12
N ARG A 81 -14.07 -0.42 6.29
CA ARG A 81 -15.46 -0.78 6.63
C ARG A 81 -15.64 -2.27 6.86
N ALA A 82 -14.98 -3.11 6.06
CA ALA A 82 -15.01 -4.56 6.24
C ALA A 82 -14.32 -4.98 7.54
N LEU A 83 -13.19 -4.35 7.89
CA LEU A 83 -12.50 -4.55 9.16
C LEU A 83 -13.37 -4.13 10.35
N GLU A 84 -14.08 -3.00 10.26
CA GLU A 84 -15.04 -2.58 11.30
C GLU A 84 -16.19 -3.58 11.46
N ALA A 85 -16.75 -4.07 10.35
CA ALA A 85 -17.80 -5.09 10.36
C ALA A 85 -17.34 -6.43 10.95
N LEU A 86 -16.05 -6.74 10.91
CA LEU A 86 -15.47 -7.95 11.49
C LEU A 86 -15.36 -7.86 13.03
N LYS A 87 -15.24 -6.65 13.58
CA LYS A 87 -15.09 -6.38 15.02
C LYS A 87 -16.42 -6.27 15.77
N GLY A 88 -17.53 -6.08 15.05
CA GLY A 88 -18.89 -5.93 15.58
C GLY A 88 -19.65 -7.24 15.61
#